data_AF-A0A7C7DKD1-F1
#
_entry.id   AF-A0A7C7DKD1-F1
#
_cell.length_a   1.000
_cell.length_b   1.000
_cell.length_c   1.000
_cell.angle_alpha   90.00
_cell.angle_beta   90.00
_cell.angle_gamma   90.00
#
_symmetry.space_group_name_H-M   'P 1'
#
loop_
_entity.id
_entity.type
_entity.pdbx_description
1 polymer ?
#
loop_
_entity_poly.entity_id
_entity_poly.type
_entity_poly.pdbx_seq_one_letter_code
_entity_poly.pdbx_strand_id
1 'polypeptide(L)'
;MNDSKDTGVGGLFQLPKLFGFGKKKEKSKTESEETEIYPLEKAKENWKTAISYYRSEQYDQATIYFRESLEMLLRANCHGYISSSEKNLTALAKKAFDNIPAEISAALKFINPHYTLVKSVYTAAFADDIYEKAKKVATWIFSQSSYTKFDLDPK
;
A
#
# COMPACT_ATOMS: atom_id res chain seq x y z
N MET A 1 19.48 68.27 -49.02
CA MET A 1 18.14 68.78 -48.68
C MET A 1 17.59 67.92 -47.55
N ASN A 2 17.24 68.60 -46.45
CA ASN A 2 16.52 68.19 -45.23
C ASN A 2 17.18 67.25 -44.20
N ASP A 3 17.53 67.90 -43.08
CA ASP A 3 17.62 67.43 -41.69
C ASP A 3 16.34 66.73 -41.18
N SER A 4 16.52 65.81 -40.22
CA SER A 4 15.99 65.87 -38.83
C SER A 4 16.40 64.57 -38.11
N LYS A 5 17.36 64.59 -37.18
CA LYS A 5 17.24 64.88 -35.74
C LYS A 5 16.20 64.04 -34.97
N ASP A 6 16.76 63.12 -34.20
CA ASP A 6 16.75 63.11 -32.73
C ASP A 6 15.68 62.28 -31.98
N THR A 7 16.16 61.71 -30.86
CA THR A 7 15.42 61.12 -29.72
C THR A 7 14.68 59.80 -30.00
N GLY A 8 14.68 58.77 -29.16
CA GLY A 8 15.24 58.56 -27.84
C GLY A 8 14.79 57.18 -27.35
N VAL A 9 15.67 56.54 -26.59
CA VAL A 9 15.38 55.71 -25.39
C VAL A 9 14.20 54.73 -25.45
N GLY A 10 14.49 53.42 -25.44
CA GLY A 10 13.54 52.43 -24.92
C GLY A 10 13.87 51.00 -25.30
N GLY A 11 14.35 50.19 -24.34
CA GLY A 11 14.39 48.74 -24.46
C GLY A 11 15.80 48.12 -24.52
N LEU A 12 16.62 48.44 -23.53
CA LEU A 12 17.84 47.69 -23.23
C LEU A 12 17.45 46.22 -22.95
N PHE A 13 18.01 45.29 -23.75
CA PHE A 13 18.08 43.88 -23.38
C PHE A 13 18.69 43.76 -21.97
N GLN A 14 17.90 43.36 -20.99
CA GLN A 14 18.38 42.95 -19.67
C GLN A 14 17.86 41.55 -19.36
N LEU A 15 18.65 40.54 -19.73
CA LEU A 15 18.66 39.26 -19.05
C LEU A 15 19.66 39.39 -17.89
N PRO A 16 19.24 39.25 -16.62
CA PRO A 16 20.19 39.23 -15.51
C PRO A 16 21.05 37.96 -15.56
N LYS A 17 22.36 38.20 -15.58
CA LYS A 17 23.41 37.20 -15.38
C LYS A 17 23.32 36.57 -13.98
N LEU A 18 23.66 35.28 -13.96
CA LEU A 18 24.22 34.51 -12.85
C LEU A 18 25.06 35.35 -11.88
N PHE A 19 24.84 35.15 -10.57
CA PHE A 19 25.83 34.68 -9.57
C PHE A 19 25.27 34.93 -8.16
N GLY A 20 24.82 33.87 -7.50
CA GLY A 20 24.44 33.85 -6.09
C GLY A 20 25.02 32.59 -5.46
N PHE A 21 26.08 32.78 -4.69
CA PHE A 21 26.83 31.77 -3.96
C PHE A 21 25.94 30.91 -3.04
N GLY A 22 26.21 29.61 -3.06
CA GLY A 22 26.31 28.80 -1.86
C GLY A 22 25.02 28.50 -1.09
N LYS A 23 24.33 27.43 -1.52
CA LYS A 23 23.98 26.31 -0.62
C LYS A 23 24.01 25.03 -1.43
N LYS A 24 25.00 24.16 -1.15
CA LYS A 24 24.82 22.71 -1.34
C LYS A 24 23.55 22.38 -0.57
N LYS A 25 22.43 22.14 -1.27
CA LYS A 25 21.41 21.28 -0.70
C LYS A 25 22.07 19.92 -0.63
N GLU A 26 22.53 19.61 0.57
CA GLU A 26 22.82 18.24 0.99
C GLU A 26 21.75 17.35 0.36
N LYS A 27 22.20 16.28 -0.29
CA LYS A 27 21.38 15.08 -0.38
C LYS A 27 20.90 14.86 1.05
N SER A 28 19.64 15.16 1.32
CA SER A 28 18.92 14.48 2.37
C SER A 28 18.98 13.01 1.96
N LYS A 29 20.04 12.33 2.40
CA LYS A 29 19.85 11.04 3.03
C LYS A 29 18.89 11.32 4.16
N THR A 30 17.60 11.39 3.83
CA THR A 30 16.63 10.78 4.69
C THR A 30 17.06 9.33 4.61
N GLU A 31 17.99 8.97 5.52
CA GLU A 31 18.00 7.66 6.13
C GLU A 31 16.54 7.29 6.20
N SER A 32 16.15 6.26 5.43
CA SER A 32 14.86 5.69 5.61
C SER A 32 14.82 5.38 7.08
N GLU A 33 14.09 6.20 7.83
CA GLU A 33 13.39 5.74 9.00
C GLU A 33 12.66 4.53 8.45
N GLU A 34 13.31 3.36 8.60
CA GLU A 34 12.64 2.09 8.67
C GLU A 34 11.69 2.31 9.84
N THR A 35 10.55 2.92 9.52
CA THR A 35 9.39 2.91 10.40
C THR A 35 9.30 1.45 10.75
N GLU A 36 9.57 1.08 12.01
CA GLU A 36 9.49 -0.32 12.42
C GLU A 36 8.08 -0.76 12.02
N ILE A 37 8.00 -1.46 10.88
CA ILE A 37 6.74 -1.96 10.38
C ILE A 37 6.55 -3.16 11.27
N TYR A 38 5.75 -2.98 12.31
CA TYR A 38 5.20 -4.02 13.15
C TYR A 38 4.07 -4.67 12.34
N PRO A 39 4.37 -5.66 11.46
CA PRO A 39 3.44 -6.05 10.41
C PRO A 39 2.27 -6.82 11.02
N LEU A 40 2.48 -7.50 12.15
CA LEU A 40 1.42 -8.19 12.87
C LEU A 40 0.41 -7.20 13.49
N GLU A 41 0.91 -6.14 14.12
CA GLU A 41 0.12 -5.07 14.72
C GLU A 41 -0.72 -4.38 13.66
N LYS A 42 -0.09 -4.03 12.52
CA LYS A 42 -0.79 -3.43 11.39
C LYS A 42 -1.79 -4.39 10.75
N ALA A 43 -1.49 -5.69 10.67
CA ALA A 43 -2.45 -6.70 10.20
C ALA A 43 -3.70 -6.72 11.08
N LYS A 44 -3.53 -6.67 12.40
CA LYS A 44 -4.62 -6.63 13.38
C LYS A 44 -5.45 -5.35 13.28
N GLU A 45 -4.81 -4.20 13.15
CA GLU A 45 -5.50 -2.90 12.96
C GLU A 45 -6.32 -2.87 11.67
N ASN A 46 -5.73 -3.35 10.57
CA ASN A 46 -6.41 -3.46 9.29
C ASN A 46 -7.59 -4.43 9.37
N TRP A 47 -7.45 -5.57 10.06
CA TRP A 47 -8.55 -6.51 10.24
C TRP A 47 -9.73 -5.89 10.99
N LYS A 48 -9.46 -5.22 12.12
CA LYS A 48 -10.49 -4.51 12.89
C LYS A 48 -11.19 -3.44 12.05
N THR A 49 -10.42 -2.68 11.28
CA THR A 49 -10.94 -1.65 10.39
C THR A 49 -11.80 -2.25 9.28
N ALA A 50 -11.38 -3.38 8.69
CA ALA A 50 -12.16 -4.11 7.69
C ALA A 50 -13.53 -4.53 8.23
N ILE A 51 -13.56 -5.10 9.44
CA ILE A 51 -14.79 -5.52 10.11
C ILE A 51 -15.72 -4.33 10.38
N SER A 52 -15.17 -3.18 10.79
CA SER A 52 -15.94 -1.95 10.99
C SER A 52 -16.63 -1.48 9.70
N TYR A 53 -15.89 -1.45 8.60
CA TYR A 53 -16.44 -1.10 7.28
C TYR A 53 -17.46 -2.12 6.78
N TYR A 54 -17.18 -3.41 6.98
CA TYR A 54 -18.08 -4.49 6.60
C TYR A 54 -19.43 -4.36 7.30
N ARG A 55 -19.42 -4.13 8.63
CA ARG A 55 -20.64 -3.90 9.43
C ARG A 55 -21.38 -2.61 9.07
N SER A 56 -20.65 -1.63 8.53
CA SER A 56 -21.22 -0.35 8.07
C SER A 56 -21.60 -0.36 6.58
N GLU A 57 -21.62 -1.55 5.96
CA GLU A 57 -21.95 -1.78 4.54
C GLU A 57 -21.07 -1.01 3.53
N GLN A 58 -19.89 -0.56 3.97
CA GLN A 58 -18.87 0.05 3.12
C GLN A 58 -18.00 -1.05 2.52
N TYR A 59 -18.59 -1.83 1.62
CA TYR A 59 -18.02 -3.07 1.08
C TYR A 59 -16.72 -2.89 0.30
N ASP A 60 -16.54 -1.73 -0.34
CA ASP A 60 -15.30 -1.36 -1.02
C ASP A 60 -14.15 -1.23 -0.01
N GLN A 61 -14.32 -0.39 1.01
CA GLN A 61 -13.33 -0.21 2.07
C GLN A 61 -13.09 -1.51 2.85
N ALA A 62 -14.14 -2.26 3.18
CA ALA A 62 -14.01 -3.56 3.85
C ALA A 62 -13.08 -4.50 3.08
N THR A 63 -13.32 -4.66 1.78
CA THR A 63 -12.53 -5.52 0.90
C THR A 63 -11.06 -5.12 0.87
N ILE A 64 -10.81 -3.81 0.78
CA ILE A 64 -9.46 -3.23 0.76
C ILE A 64 -8.73 -3.57 2.06
N TYR A 65 -9.34 -3.31 3.20
CA TYR A 65 -8.71 -3.53 4.50
C TYR A 65 -8.51 -5.02 4.83
N PHE A 66 -9.41 -5.92 4.39
CA PHE A 66 -9.17 -7.37 4.51
C PHE A 66 -7.92 -7.78 3.74
N ARG A 67 -7.77 -7.28 2.50
CA ARG A 67 -6.59 -7.56 1.67
C ARG A 67 -5.32 -6.99 2.32
N GLU A 68 -5.33 -5.74 2.79
CA GLU A 68 -4.17 -5.13 3.43
C GLU A 68 -3.80 -5.82 4.74
N SER A 69 -4.78 -6.32 5.50
CA SER A 69 -4.52 -7.15 6.68
C SER A 69 -3.75 -8.41 6.30
N LEU A 70 -4.19 -9.14 5.26
CA LEU A 70 -3.47 -10.32 4.77
C LEU A 70 -2.08 -9.99 4.23
N GLU A 71 -1.90 -8.83 3.58
CA GLU A 71 -0.58 -8.40 3.11
C GLU A 71 0.39 -8.28 4.29
N MET A 72 0.00 -7.57 5.35
CA MET A 72 0.83 -7.37 6.52
C MET A 72 1.04 -8.68 7.28
N LEU A 73 0.03 -9.54 7.35
CA LEU A 73 0.12 -10.85 7.99
C LEU A 73 1.11 -11.77 7.25
N LEU A 74 1.10 -11.77 5.91
CA LEU A 74 2.09 -12.52 5.13
C LEU A 74 3.49 -11.95 5.31
N ARG A 75 3.65 -10.62 5.30
CA ARG A 75 4.95 -9.96 5.57
C ARG A 75 5.51 -10.33 6.94
N ALA A 76 4.67 -10.45 7.97
CA ALA A 76 5.09 -10.88 9.30
C ALA A 76 5.70 -12.29 9.35
N ASN A 77 5.40 -13.15 8.36
CA ASN A 77 5.91 -14.53 8.29
C ASN A 77 6.99 -14.71 7.22
N CYS A 78 7.31 -13.69 6.44
CA CYS A 78 8.40 -13.75 5.48
C CYS A 78 9.75 -13.61 6.19
N HIS A 79 10.74 -14.38 5.72
CA HIS A 79 12.10 -14.30 6.23
C HIS A 79 12.96 -13.44 5.29
N GLY A 80 13.70 -12.49 5.86
CA GLY A 80 14.61 -11.62 5.12
C GLY A 80 13.91 -10.40 4.48
N TYR A 81 14.60 -9.75 3.54
CA TYR A 81 14.15 -8.50 2.96
C TYR A 81 12.93 -8.71 2.02
N ILE A 82 11.89 -7.92 2.24
CA ILE A 82 10.74 -7.82 1.35
C ILE A 82 10.68 -6.38 0.84
N SER A 83 10.64 -6.22 -0.48
CA SER A 83 10.40 -4.90 -1.07
C SER A 83 9.08 -4.30 -0.57
N SER A 84 9.10 -3.01 -0.25
CA SER A 84 7.88 -2.25 0.06
C SER A 84 6.90 -2.20 -1.11
N SER A 85 7.39 -2.37 -2.35
CA SER A 85 6.57 -2.41 -3.57
C SER A 85 5.89 -3.76 -3.83
N GLU A 86 6.32 -4.84 -3.16
CA GLU A 86 5.72 -6.16 -3.33
C GLU A 86 4.39 -6.23 -2.60
N LYS A 87 3.28 -6.10 -3.34
CA LYS A 87 1.92 -6.19 -2.78
C LYS A 87 1.20 -7.48 -3.19
N ASN A 88 1.79 -8.34 -4.01
CA ASN A 88 1.11 -9.52 -4.51
C ASN A 88 1.00 -10.57 -3.41
N LEU A 89 -0.22 -10.88 -2.98
CA LEU A 89 -0.48 -11.81 -1.88
C LEU A 89 0.03 -13.23 -2.20
N THR A 90 -0.04 -13.65 -3.47
CA THR A 90 0.49 -14.96 -3.89
C THR A 90 2.02 -14.98 -3.85
N ALA A 91 2.69 -13.90 -4.24
CA ALA A 91 4.14 -13.80 -4.17
C ALA A 91 4.65 -13.72 -2.72
N LEU A 92 3.97 -12.96 -1.86
CA LEU A 92 4.27 -12.89 -0.43
C LEU A 92 4.09 -14.25 0.25
N ALA A 93 2.99 -14.96 -0.02
CA ALA A 93 2.75 -16.27 0.57
C ALA A 93 3.85 -17.28 0.21
N LYS A 94 4.34 -17.27 -1.03
CA LYS A 94 5.46 -18.13 -1.47
C LYS A 94 6.80 -17.79 -0.82
N LYS A 95 6.97 -16.57 -0.32
CA LYS A 95 8.16 -16.14 0.43
C LYS A 95 8.03 -16.48 1.93
N ALA A 96 6.81 -16.54 2.44
CA ALA A 96 6.52 -16.86 3.83
C ALA A 96 6.46 -18.36 4.11
N PHE A 97 5.98 -19.17 3.16
CA PHE A 97 5.67 -20.59 3.40
C PHE A 97 6.09 -21.47 2.22
N ASP A 98 6.67 -22.63 2.54
CA ASP A 98 7.12 -23.61 1.54
C ASP A 98 5.96 -24.37 0.90
N ASN A 99 4.94 -24.72 1.71
CA ASN A 99 3.82 -25.55 1.28
C ASN A 99 2.48 -24.83 1.51
N ILE A 100 1.91 -24.28 0.44
CA ILE A 100 0.62 -23.58 0.47
C ILE A 100 -0.46 -24.53 -0.08
N PRO A 101 -1.50 -24.89 0.72
CA PRO A 101 -2.59 -25.70 0.23
C PRO A 101 -3.28 -25.07 -1.00
N ALA A 102 -3.74 -25.90 -1.94
CA ALA A 102 -4.34 -25.43 -3.19
C ALA A 102 -5.52 -24.47 -2.96
N GLU A 103 -6.33 -24.75 -1.94
CA GLU A 103 -7.48 -23.92 -1.58
C GLU A 103 -7.07 -22.54 -1.02
N ILE A 104 -6.00 -22.47 -0.23
CA ILE A 104 -5.42 -21.21 0.24
C ILE A 104 -4.84 -20.43 -0.94
N SER A 105 -4.18 -21.11 -1.88
CA SER A 105 -3.69 -20.47 -3.10
C SER A 105 -4.83 -19.89 -3.94
N ALA A 106 -5.96 -20.60 -4.06
CA ALA A 106 -7.15 -20.11 -4.76
C ALA A 106 -7.77 -18.89 -4.06
N ALA A 107 -7.90 -18.93 -2.73
CA ALA A 107 -8.38 -17.80 -1.93
C ALA A 107 -7.48 -16.57 -2.09
N LEU A 108 -6.16 -16.73 -2.00
CA LEU A 108 -5.20 -15.65 -2.23
C LEU A 108 -5.35 -15.07 -3.63
N LYS A 109 -5.48 -15.89 -4.68
CA LYS A 109 -5.69 -15.42 -6.06
C LYS A 109 -7.00 -14.65 -6.24
N PHE A 110 -8.05 -15.03 -5.53
CA PHE A 110 -9.34 -14.33 -5.55
C PHE A 110 -9.24 -12.94 -4.90
N ILE A 111 -8.55 -12.83 -3.76
CA ILE A 111 -8.40 -11.59 -2.99
C ILE A 111 -7.32 -10.66 -3.58
N ASN A 112 -6.33 -11.23 -4.29
CA ASN A 112 -5.14 -10.52 -4.75
C ASN A 112 -5.39 -9.32 -5.69
N PRO A 113 -6.36 -9.36 -6.64
CA PRO A 113 -6.68 -8.21 -7.48
C PRO A 113 -6.90 -6.96 -6.64
N HIS A 114 -6.01 -6.01 -6.81
CA HIS A 114 -5.93 -4.77 -6.05
C HIS A 114 -6.60 -3.65 -6.86
N TYR A 115 -7.42 -2.78 -6.25
CA TYR A 115 -8.09 -1.54 -6.76
C TYR A 115 -8.49 -1.47 -8.26
N THR A 116 -8.52 -2.58 -8.97
CA THR A 116 -8.75 -2.67 -10.43
C THR A 116 -10.19 -3.04 -10.73
N LEU A 117 -10.96 -3.35 -9.69
CA LEU A 117 -12.38 -3.62 -9.79
C LEU A 117 -13.14 -2.29 -9.80
N VAL A 118 -14.07 -2.18 -10.74
CA VAL A 118 -15.02 -1.07 -10.79
C VAL A 118 -15.91 -1.09 -9.54
N LYS A 119 -16.33 0.08 -9.05
CA LYS A 119 -17.05 0.22 -7.77
C LYS A 119 -18.30 -0.68 -7.67
N SER A 120 -18.96 -0.97 -8.78
CA SER A 120 -20.13 -1.85 -8.85
C SER A 120 -19.87 -3.31 -8.49
N VAL A 121 -18.61 -3.75 -8.43
CA VAL A 121 -18.25 -5.12 -8.02
C VAL A 121 -18.39 -5.32 -6.51
N TYR A 122 -18.25 -4.26 -5.72
CA TYR A 122 -18.31 -4.32 -4.25
C TYR A 122 -19.75 -4.41 -3.74
N THR A 123 -20.37 -5.56 -4.00
CA THR A 123 -21.67 -5.96 -3.46
C THR A 123 -21.51 -6.61 -2.08
N ALA A 124 -22.59 -6.73 -1.32
CA ALA A 124 -22.60 -7.47 -0.06
C ALA A 124 -22.09 -8.91 -0.24
N ALA A 125 -22.63 -9.63 -1.25
CA ALA A 125 -22.21 -11.00 -1.54
C ALA A 125 -20.70 -11.12 -1.88
N PHE A 126 -20.17 -10.13 -2.62
CA PHE A 126 -18.73 -10.09 -2.90
C PHE A 126 -17.90 -9.84 -1.64
N ALA A 127 -18.36 -8.94 -0.76
CA ALA A 127 -17.71 -8.69 0.52
C ALA A 127 -17.76 -9.91 1.45
N ASP A 128 -18.86 -10.67 1.45
CA ASP A 128 -18.99 -11.94 2.18
C ASP A 128 -17.96 -12.96 1.68
N ASP A 129 -17.83 -13.10 0.36
CA ASP A 129 -16.83 -13.96 -0.27
C ASP A 129 -15.40 -13.55 0.11
N ILE A 130 -15.11 -12.24 0.15
CA ILE A 130 -13.81 -11.71 0.59
C ILE A 130 -13.59 -12.03 2.07
N TYR A 131 -14.56 -11.75 2.95
CA TYR A 131 -14.45 -12.00 4.38
C TYR A 131 -14.18 -13.48 4.66
N GLU A 132 -14.97 -14.38 4.10
CA GLU A 132 -14.83 -15.83 4.33
C GLU A 132 -13.47 -16.35 3.82
N LYS A 133 -13.05 -15.93 2.63
CA LYS A 133 -11.75 -16.35 2.08
C LYS A 133 -10.59 -15.72 2.86
N ALA A 134 -10.71 -14.47 3.29
CA ALA A 134 -9.69 -13.82 4.11
C ALA A 134 -9.56 -14.49 5.48
N LYS A 135 -10.68 -14.83 6.11
CA LYS A 135 -10.73 -15.54 7.40
C LYS A 135 -10.10 -16.92 7.28
N LYS A 136 -10.38 -17.62 6.19
CA LYS A 136 -9.76 -18.91 5.87
C LYS A 136 -8.24 -18.81 5.74
N VAL A 137 -7.75 -17.84 4.98
CA VAL A 137 -6.30 -17.61 4.81
C VAL A 137 -5.65 -17.24 6.14
N ALA A 138 -6.22 -16.30 6.90
CA ALA A 138 -5.68 -15.88 8.19
C ALA A 138 -5.63 -17.04 9.19
N THR A 139 -6.70 -17.84 9.28
CA THR A 139 -6.76 -19.03 10.14
C THR A 139 -5.68 -20.05 9.77
N TRP A 140 -5.47 -20.28 8.46
CA TRP A 140 -4.39 -21.14 8.01
C TRP A 140 -3.02 -20.56 8.40
N ILE A 141 -2.75 -19.28 8.19
CA ILE A 141 -1.49 -18.64 8.62
C ILE A 141 -1.27 -18.80 10.13
N PHE A 142 -2.31 -18.60 10.94
CA PHE A 142 -2.26 -18.77 12.39
C PHE A 142 -1.97 -20.23 12.80
N SER A 143 -2.29 -21.20 11.96
CA SER A 143 -1.91 -22.60 12.20
C SER A 143 -0.42 -22.86 11.93
N GLN A 144 0.26 -22.01 11.17
CA GLN A 144 1.68 -22.16 10.82
C GLN A 144 2.63 -21.56 11.88
N SER A 145 2.15 -20.67 12.75
CA SER A 145 2.96 -19.99 13.76
C SER A 145 2.20 -19.83 15.08
N SER A 146 2.88 -20.02 16.21
CA SER A 146 2.33 -19.75 17.55
C SER A 146 2.24 -18.27 17.89
N TYR A 147 3.03 -17.41 17.24
CA TYR A 147 3.18 -16.00 17.60
C TYR A 147 2.37 -15.04 16.72
N THR A 148 1.96 -15.50 15.54
CA THR A 148 1.28 -14.66 14.56
C THR A 148 -0.24 -14.85 14.66
N LYS A 149 -0.88 -14.32 15.71
CA LYS A 149 -2.33 -14.52 15.96
C LYS A 149 -3.01 -13.26 16.48
N PHE A 150 -4.26 -13.05 16.07
CA PHE A 150 -5.17 -12.05 16.63
C PHE A 150 -6.62 -12.50 16.47
N ASP A 151 -7.55 -11.80 17.13
CA ASP A 151 -8.99 -12.11 17.05
C ASP A 151 -9.54 -11.77 15.65
N LEU A 152 -10.10 -12.77 14.96
CA LEU A 152 -10.72 -12.62 13.64
C LEU A 152 -12.19 -12.18 13.73
N ASP A 153 -12.80 -12.24 14.90
CA ASP A 153 -14.20 -11.87 15.13
C ASP A 153 -14.31 -10.83 16.28
N PRO A 154 -13.62 -9.67 16.16
CA PRO A 154 -13.63 -8.65 17.20
C PRO A 154 -15.05 -8.14 17.41
N LYS A 155 -15.50 -8.10 18.67
CA LYS A 155 -16.83 -7.58 19.04
C LYS A 155 -16.92 -6.08 18.82
#